data_AF-A0A9J7MDW9-F1
#
_entry.id   AF-A0A9J7MDW9-F1
#
_cell.length_a   1.000
_cell.length_b   1.000
_cell.length_c   1.000
_cell.angle_alpha   90.00
_cell.angle_beta   90.00
_cell.angle_gamma   90.00
#
_symmetry.space_group_name_H-M   'P 1'
#
loop_
_entity.id
_entity.type
_entity.pdbx_description
1 polymer ?
#
loop_
_entity_poly.entity_id
_entity_poly.type
_entity_poly.pdbx_seq_one_letter_code
_entity_poly.pdbx_strand_id
1 'polypeptide(L)'
;MTVSEWDGVDVETENWRLEQFTWCRCTNCQPMPSVRECVCCHDLTEAEKKGVGDGILCLVEHEDFHANNINKTVLRSALLARVENLREALGDPILHRTYRMQAYRQCTYWLHERLGTHIRRVIPSCVVWAIRDAYPEKKREHYRGFLEADEVYDFIYEARR
;
A
#
# COMPACT_ATOMS: atom_id res chain seq x y z
N MET A 1 -5.96 19.26 7.15
CA MET A 1 -4.60 18.83 7.54
C MET A 1 -4.26 17.63 6.69
N THR A 2 -3.18 17.69 5.92
CA THR A 2 -2.82 16.70 4.90
C THR A 2 -1.79 15.72 5.46
N VAL A 3 -1.74 14.46 5.01
CA VAL A 3 -0.74 13.47 5.48
C VAL A 3 0.73 13.92 5.29
N SER A 4 1.00 14.88 4.40
CA SER A 4 2.33 15.52 4.33
C SER A 4 2.72 16.27 5.61
N GLU A 5 1.74 16.72 6.41
CA GLU A 5 1.96 17.38 7.70
C GLU A 5 2.18 16.37 8.84
N TRP A 6 1.96 15.07 8.61
CA TRP A 6 2.08 14.00 9.62
C TRP A 6 3.27 13.06 9.40
N ASP A 7 3.88 13.05 8.21
CA ASP A 7 5.02 12.17 7.92
C ASP A 7 6.23 12.48 8.82
N GLY A 8 6.37 11.72 9.91
CA GLY A 8 7.57 11.69 10.77
C GLY A 8 7.65 12.78 11.84
N VAL A 9 6.52 13.45 12.15
CA VAL A 9 6.55 14.60 13.08
C VAL A 9 6.56 14.18 14.55
N ASP A 10 5.88 13.08 14.92
CA ASP A 10 5.90 12.57 16.30
C ASP A 10 5.43 11.10 16.43
N VAL A 11 6.25 10.16 15.97
CA VAL A 11 5.92 8.72 16.00
C VAL A 11 5.76 8.19 17.44
N GLU A 12 6.42 8.82 18.42
CA GLU A 12 6.44 8.38 19.82
C GLU A 12 5.13 8.70 20.56
N THR A 13 4.50 9.85 20.30
CA THR A 13 3.19 10.18 20.89
C THR A 13 1.99 9.58 20.16
N GLU A 14 2.17 9.09 18.92
CA GLU A 14 1.09 8.50 18.12
C GLU A 14 0.87 6.99 18.33
N ASN A 15 1.55 6.38 19.30
CA ASN A 15 1.43 4.95 19.63
C ASN A 15 -0.02 4.49 19.90
N TRP A 16 -0.90 5.40 20.34
CA TRP A 16 -2.33 5.10 20.53
C TRP A 16 -3.00 4.57 19.26
N ARG A 17 -2.50 4.90 18.06
CA ARG A 17 -3.02 4.40 16.77
C ARG A 17 -2.84 2.88 16.59
N LEU A 18 -1.87 2.27 17.28
CA LEU A 18 -1.65 0.82 17.25
C LEU A 18 -2.71 0.05 18.05
N GLU A 19 -3.21 0.68 19.12
CA GLU A 19 -4.11 0.05 20.09
C GLU A 19 -5.58 0.40 19.82
N GLN A 20 -5.84 1.62 19.37
CA GLN A 20 -7.19 2.14 19.16
C GLN A 20 -7.50 2.31 17.67
N PHE A 21 -8.76 2.09 17.30
CA PHE A 21 -9.27 2.23 15.94
C PHE A 21 -9.99 3.56 15.67
N THR A 22 -9.95 4.49 16.63
CA THR A 22 -10.67 5.77 16.58
C THR A 22 -10.19 6.68 15.44
N TRP A 23 -9.02 6.42 14.86
CA TRP A 23 -8.51 7.11 13.66
C TRP A 23 -9.20 6.65 12.37
N CYS A 24 -9.87 5.50 12.35
CA CYS A 24 -10.58 5.03 11.17
C CYS A 24 -11.92 5.75 10.98
N ARG A 25 -12.10 6.41 9.83
CA ARG A 25 -13.36 7.04 9.41
C ARG A 25 -14.11 6.30 8.29
N CYS A 26 -13.44 5.38 7.60
CA CYS A 26 -14.01 4.64 6.47
C CYS A 26 -14.55 3.25 6.81
N THR A 27 -14.54 2.88 8.10
CA THR A 27 -14.99 1.59 8.67
C THR A 27 -14.30 0.32 8.18
N ASN A 28 -13.34 0.41 7.25
CA ASN A 28 -12.65 -0.73 6.63
C ASN A 28 -11.16 -0.85 7.02
N CYS A 29 -10.63 0.08 7.82
CA CYS A 29 -9.23 -0.04 8.27
C CYS A 29 -9.09 -1.12 9.34
N GLN A 30 -7.93 -1.79 9.34
CA GLN A 30 -7.54 -2.77 10.34
C GLN A 30 -6.17 -2.42 10.97
N PRO A 31 -5.78 -3.03 12.12
CA PRO A 31 -4.53 -2.72 12.79
C PRO A 31 -3.34 -3.02 11.90
N MET A 32 -2.37 -2.11 11.90
CA MET A 32 -1.12 -2.28 11.20
C MET A 32 0.04 -2.40 12.20
N PRO A 33 1.16 -3.03 11.81
CA PRO A 33 2.28 -3.26 12.73
C PRO A 33 2.98 -1.96 13.20
N SER A 34 2.83 -0.86 12.46
CA SER A 34 3.44 0.43 12.78
C SER A 34 2.43 1.57 12.74
N VAL A 35 2.70 2.62 13.54
CA VAL A 35 1.94 3.88 13.55
C VAL A 35 1.88 4.47 12.14
N ARG A 36 3.02 4.43 11.43
CA ARG A 36 3.16 4.93 10.06
C ARG A 36 2.19 4.27 9.07
N GLU A 37 1.83 3.01 9.31
CA GLU A 37 0.86 2.28 8.49
C GLU A 37 -0.60 2.43 8.98
N CYS A 38 -0.83 2.98 10.17
CA CYS A 38 -2.15 3.22 10.75
C CYS A 38 -2.79 4.52 10.20
N VAL A 39 -2.98 4.56 8.88
CA VAL A 39 -3.53 5.70 8.13
C VAL A 39 -4.88 5.34 7.51
N CYS A 40 -5.89 6.18 7.74
CA CYS A 40 -7.20 6.03 7.10
C CYS A 40 -7.16 6.67 5.70
N CYS A 41 -7.96 6.16 4.76
CA CYS A 41 -8.08 6.83 3.45
C CYS A 41 -8.64 8.25 3.55
N HIS A 42 -9.43 8.56 4.59
CA HIS A 42 -9.90 9.93 4.85
C HIS A 42 -8.80 10.88 5.33
N ASP A 43 -7.62 10.37 5.71
CA ASP A 43 -6.51 11.24 6.13
C ASP A 43 -5.67 11.71 4.92
N LEU A 44 -5.92 11.14 3.74
CA LEU A 44 -5.14 11.37 2.53
C LEU A 44 -5.87 12.32 1.59
N THR A 45 -5.27 13.48 1.32
CA THR A 45 -5.80 14.46 0.35
C THR A 45 -5.90 13.87 -1.04
N GLU A 46 -4.99 12.96 -1.38
CA GLU A 46 -5.02 12.20 -2.63
C GLU A 46 -6.27 11.34 -2.75
N ALA A 47 -6.75 10.76 -1.64
CA ALA A 47 -7.96 9.97 -1.62
C ALA A 47 -9.21 10.87 -1.66
N GLU A 48 -9.20 12.03 -1.00
CA GLU A 48 -10.26 13.05 -1.13
C GLU A 48 -10.44 13.47 -2.59
N LYS A 49 -9.33 13.67 -3.33
CA LYS A 49 -9.37 13.96 -4.78
C LYS A 49 -9.97 12.82 -5.62
N LYS A 50 -10.08 11.61 -5.08
CA LYS A 50 -10.78 10.47 -5.68
C LYS A 50 -12.23 10.34 -5.21
N GLY A 51 -12.76 11.32 -4.48
CA GLY A 51 -14.14 11.33 -3.98
C GLY A 51 -14.32 10.70 -2.60
N VAL A 52 -13.25 10.31 -1.89
CA VAL A 52 -13.40 9.86 -0.50
C VAL A 52 -13.90 11.01 0.36
N GLY A 53 -15.04 10.80 1.03
CA GLY A 53 -15.75 11.85 1.78
C GLY A 53 -16.76 12.64 0.95
N ASP A 54 -16.78 12.46 -0.38
CA ASP A 54 -17.74 13.06 -1.32
C ASP A 54 -18.34 11.98 -2.22
N GLY A 55 -19.31 11.24 -1.67
CA GLY A 55 -20.00 10.14 -2.37
C GLY A 55 -19.32 8.77 -2.26
N ILE A 56 -18.05 8.69 -1.84
CA ILE A 56 -17.35 7.43 -1.56
C ILE A 56 -16.96 7.39 -0.07
N LEU A 57 -17.40 6.37 0.67
CA LEU A 57 -17.08 6.24 2.10
C LEU A 57 -15.68 5.66 2.30
N CYS A 58 -15.28 4.69 1.48
CA CYS A 58 -13.95 4.10 1.55
C CYS A 58 -13.28 4.04 0.18
N LEU A 59 -11.97 4.29 0.12
CA LEU A 59 -11.21 4.22 -1.13
C LEU A 59 -11.31 2.85 -1.82
N VAL A 60 -11.56 1.78 -1.05
CA VAL A 60 -11.74 0.43 -1.62
C VAL A 60 -13.08 0.26 -2.33
N GLU A 61 -14.07 1.12 -2.10
CA GLU A 61 -15.37 1.11 -2.80
C GLU A 61 -15.27 1.77 -4.19
N HIS A 62 -14.18 2.48 -4.47
CA HIS A 62 -13.96 3.14 -5.75
C HIS A 62 -13.82 2.09 -6.87
N GLU A 63 -14.50 2.28 -7.99
CA GLU A 63 -14.49 1.32 -9.11
C GLU A 63 -13.08 1.06 -9.67
N ASP A 64 -12.29 2.14 -9.86
CA ASP A 64 -10.88 2.04 -10.27
C ASP A 64 -10.01 1.25 -9.28
N PHE A 65 -10.35 1.20 -7.99
CA PHE A 65 -9.61 0.37 -7.06
C PHE A 65 -9.69 -1.10 -7.49
N HIS A 66 -10.89 -1.59 -7.73
CA HIS A 66 -11.13 -2.95 -8.18
C HIS A 66 -10.57 -3.21 -9.58
N ALA A 67 -10.80 -2.29 -10.51
CA ALA A 67 -10.40 -2.46 -11.91
C ALA A 67 -8.87 -2.43 -12.08
N ASN A 68 -8.18 -1.52 -11.40
CA ASN A 68 -6.76 -1.26 -11.64
C ASN A 68 -5.84 -1.99 -10.63
N ASN A 69 -6.25 -2.07 -9.35
CA ASN A 69 -5.29 -2.35 -8.29
C ASN A 69 -5.35 -3.78 -7.74
N ILE A 70 -6.49 -4.48 -7.89
CA ILE A 70 -6.63 -5.87 -7.45
C ILE A 70 -7.09 -6.81 -8.56
N ASN A 71 -7.38 -6.32 -9.77
CA ASN A 71 -7.69 -7.18 -10.91
C ASN A 71 -6.46 -7.99 -11.34
N LYS A 72 -6.56 -9.32 -11.23
CA LYS A 72 -5.44 -10.24 -11.48
C LYS A 72 -4.89 -10.16 -12.91
N THR A 73 -5.75 -9.91 -13.91
CA THR A 73 -5.34 -9.78 -15.31
C THR A 73 -4.57 -8.49 -15.54
N VAL A 74 -5.06 -7.37 -14.99
CA VAL A 74 -4.38 -6.07 -15.08
C VAL A 74 -3.03 -6.11 -14.38
N LEU A 75 -2.96 -6.67 -13.17
CA LEU A 75 -1.70 -6.82 -12.45
C LEU A 75 -0.72 -7.74 -13.18
N ARG A 76 -1.20 -8.82 -13.83
CA ARG A 76 -0.34 -9.69 -14.64
C ARG A 76 0.27 -8.93 -15.82
N SER A 77 -0.52 -8.12 -16.53
CA SER A 77 -0.03 -7.29 -17.62
C SER A 77 1.02 -6.29 -17.15
N ALA A 78 0.77 -5.63 -16.01
CA ALA A 78 1.74 -4.70 -15.42
C ALA A 78 3.03 -5.39 -14.97
N LEU A 79 2.94 -6.60 -14.42
CA LEU A 79 4.11 -7.44 -14.09
C LEU A 79 4.92 -7.81 -15.33
N LEU A 80 4.26 -8.24 -16.41
CA LEU A 80 4.92 -8.60 -17.67
C LEU A 80 5.67 -7.40 -18.25
N ALA A 81 5.02 -6.23 -18.33
CA ALA A 81 5.66 -5.00 -18.77
C ALA A 81 6.86 -4.63 -17.88
N ARG A 82 6.78 -4.87 -16.57
CA ARG A 82 7.87 -4.59 -15.64
C ARG A 82 9.06 -5.52 -15.86
N VAL A 83 8.85 -6.84 -15.92
CA VAL A 83 9.97 -7.79 -16.07
C VAL A 83 10.63 -7.69 -17.43
N GLU A 84 9.88 -7.34 -18.48
CA GLU A 84 10.43 -7.04 -19.81
C GLU A 84 11.43 -5.87 -19.74
N ASN A 85 11.02 -4.76 -19.10
CA ASN A 85 11.89 -3.59 -18.89
C ASN A 85 13.13 -3.90 -18.04
N LEU A 86 13.01 -4.83 -17.08
CA LEU A 86 14.11 -5.25 -16.21
C LEU A 86 14.95 -6.41 -16.79
N ARG A 87 14.51 -7.01 -17.90
CA ARG A 87 15.08 -8.24 -18.47
C ARG A 87 15.12 -9.39 -17.45
N GLU A 88 14.08 -9.49 -16.63
CA GLU A 88 13.89 -10.52 -15.61
C GLU A 88 12.88 -11.58 -16.08
N ALA A 89 12.92 -12.76 -15.49
CA ALA A 89 11.89 -13.77 -15.69
C ALA A 89 10.76 -13.62 -14.67
N LEU A 90 9.52 -13.77 -15.13
CA LEU A 90 8.38 -13.91 -14.24
C LEU A 90 8.18 -15.39 -13.89
N GLY A 91 8.12 -15.70 -12.59
CA GLY A 91 7.89 -17.08 -12.14
C GLY A 91 6.53 -17.63 -12.61
N ASP A 92 6.48 -18.95 -12.85
CA ASP A 92 5.27 -19.68 -13.23
C ASP A 92 5.04 -20.89 -12.27
N PRO A 93 3.93 -20.92 -11.51
CA PRO A 93 2.88 -19.90 -11.42
C PRO A 93 3.35 -18.64 -10.69
N ILE A 94 2.76 -17.49 -11.05
CA ILE A 94 2.99 -16.22 -10.35
C ILE A 94 2.45 -16.33 -8.92
N LEU A 95 3.34 -16.17 -7.94
CA LEU A 95 2.99 -16.25 -6.52
C LEU A 95 2.10 -15.09 -6.08
N HIS A 96 1.22 -15.32 -5.10
CA HIS A 96 0.40 -14.26 -4.48
C HIS A 96 1.25 -13.12 -3.93
N ARG A 97 2.45 -13.42 -3.41
CA ARG A 97 3.40 -12.39 -2.97
C ARG A 97 3.77 -11.44 -4.11
N THR A 98 4.01 -11.95 -5.30
CA THR A 98 4.34 -11.13 -6.48
C THR A 98 3.15 -10.25 -6.87
N TYR A 99 1.93 -10.79 -6.86
CA TYR A 99 0.71 -10.01 -7.09
C TYR A 99 0.50 -8.91 -6.04
N ARG A 100 0.66 -9.20 -4.74
CA ARG A 100 0.57 -8.18 -3.68
C ARG A 100 1.57 -7.06 -3.88
N MET A 101 2.84 -7.40 -4.15
CA MET A 101 3.87 -6.38 -4.37
C MET A 101 3.53 -5.50 -5.57
N GLN A 102 3.00 -6.07 -6.64
CA GLN A 102 2.54 -5.28 -7.78
C GLN A 102 1.33 -4.42 -7.41
N ALA A 103 0.34 -4.97 -6.70
CA ALA A 103 -0.85 -4.24 -6.27
C ALA A 103 -0.50 -3.03 -5.38
N TYR A 104 0.42 -3.20 -4.42
CA TYR A 104 0.90 -2.08 -3.60
C TYR A 104 1.50 -0.98 -4.46
N ARG A 105 2.37 -1.32 -5.43
CA ARG A 105 2.97 -0.33 -6.35
C ARG A 105 1.92 0.34 -7.22
N GLN A 106 0.98 -0.42 -7.75
CA GLN A 106 -0.11 0.07 -8.59
C GLN A 106 -0.96 1.08 -7.81
N CYS A 107 -1.34 0.75 -6.57
CA CYS A 107 -2.06 1.66 -5.66
C CYS A 107 -1.25 2.91 -5.36
N THR A 108 0.05 2.77 -5.10
CA THR A 108 0.92 3.94 -4.86
C THR A 108 0.91 4.87 -6.06
N TYR A 109 1.01 4.37 -7.30
CA TYR A 109 0.94 5.23 -8.49
C TYR A 109 -0.45 5.81 -8.74
N TRP A 110 -1.51 5.03 -8.50
CA TRP A 110 -2.88 5.50 -8.70
C TRP A 110 -3.28 6.58 -7.69
N LEU A 111 -2.84 6.44 -6.44
CA LEU A 111 -3.18 7.36 -5.36
C LEU A 111 -2.22 8.56 -5.33
N HIS A 112 -0.91 8.31 -5.29
CA HIS A 112 0.11 9.34 -5.05
C HIS A 112 0.79 9.86 -6.33
N GLU A 113 0.34 9.39 -7.50
CA GLU A 113 0.95 9.70 -8.79
C GLU A 113 2.44 9.30 -8.84
N ARG A 114 3.23 9.99 -9.67
CA ARG A 114 4.65 9.69 -9.84
C ARG A 114 5.45 10.23 -8.66
N LEU A 115 5.94 9.30 -7.83
CA LEU A 115 6.90 9.60 -6.78
C LEU A 115 8.33 9.76 -7.34
N GLY A 116 9.09 10.69 -6.78
CA GLY A 116 10.52 10.85 -7.05
C GLY A 116 11.38 9.74 -6.42
N THR A 117 12.66 9.71 -6.74
CA THR A 117 13.61 8.77 -6.15
C THR A 117 13.68 8.96 -4.63
N HIS A 118 13.78 7.86 -3.87
CA HIS A 118 13.78 7.83 -2.39
C HIS A 118 12.51 8.35 -1.70
N ILE A 119 11.48 8.78 -2.44
CA ILE A 119 10.21 9.19 -1.85
C ILE A 119 9.31 7.96 -1.75
N ARG A 120 8.96 7.60 -0.52
CA ARG A 120 8.00 6.53 -0.23
C ARG A 120 6.79 7.11 0.49
N ARG A 121 5.60 6.74 0.02
CA ARG A 121 4.32 7.12 0.63
C ARG A 121 3.57 5.86 1.06
N VAL A 122 2.93 5.93 2.21
CA VAL A 122 2.07 4.86 2.70
C VAL A 122 0.76 4.83 1.93
N ILE A 123 0.20 3.64 1.75
CA ILE A 123 -1.18 3.46 1.30
C ILE A 123 -2.06 3.20 2.52
N PRO A 124 -3.33 3.61 2.52
CA PRO A 124 -4.17 3.52 3.70
C PRO A 124 -4.45 2.07 4.10
N SER A 125 -4.67 1.84 5.39
CA SER A 125 -4.84 0.50 5.97
C SER A 125 -5.95 -0.31 5.28
N CYS A 126 -7.10 0.31 4.98
CA CYS A 126 -8.20 -0.35 4.27
C CYS A 126 -7.76 -0.95 2.93
N VAL A 127 -6.93 -0.23 2.17
CA VAL A 127 -6.39 -0.69 0.88
C VAL A 127 -5.39 -1.82 1.09
N VAL A 128 -4.49 -1.72 2.07
CA VAL A 128 -3.52 -2.79 2.36
C VAL A 128 -4.24 -4.10 2.66
N TRP A 129 -5.27 -4.05 3.52
CA TRP A 129 -6.03 -5.22 3.91
C TRP A 129 -6.85 -5.80 2.75
N ALA A 130 -7.51 -4.96 1.94
CA ALA A 130 -8.18 -5.42 0.73
C ALA A 130 -7.23 -6.14 -0.25
N ILE A 131 -6.00 -5.66 -0.41
CA ILE A 131 -4.98 -6.31 -1.24
C ILE A 131 -4.52 -7.64 -0.63
N ARG A 132 -4.34 -7.70 0.70
CA ARG A 132 -3.98 -8.93 1.41
C ARG A 132 -5.08 -9.98 1.31
N ASP A 133 -6.34 -9.59 1.32
CA ASP A 133 -7.48 -10.49 1.17
C ASP A 133 -7.58 -11.03 -0.28
N ALA A 134 -7.34 -10.16 -1.28
CA ALA A 134 -7.31 -10.58 -2.69
C ALA A 134 -6.16 -11.55 -3.00
N TYR A 135 -5.03 -11.40 -2.32
CA TYR A 135 -3.82 -12.20 -2.54
C TYR A 135 -3.22 -12.62 -1.20
N PRO A 136 -3.74 -13.66 -0.52
CA PRO A 136 -3.36 -13.96 0.86
C PRO A 136 -1.98 -14.61 1.01
N GLU A 137 -1.39 -14.46 2.20
CA GLU A 137 -0.37 -15.35 2.76
C GLU A 137 -1.00 -16.43 3.64
N LYS A 138 -0.27 -17.55 3.81
CA LYS A 138 -0.71 -18.62 4.72
C LYS A 138 -0.79 -18.18 6.18
N LYS A 139 0.08 -17.24 6.57
CA LYS A 139 0.19 -16.72 7.93
C LYS A 139 0.36 -15.22 7.92
N ARG A 140 -0.21 -14.54 8.92
CA ARG A 140 -0.13 -13.08 9.07
C ARG A 140 1.30 -12.58 9.24
N GLU A 141 2.16 -13.34 9.93
CA GLU A 141 3.57 -13.03 10.15
C GLU A 141 4.42 -12.96 8.87
N HIS A 142 3.92 -13.50 7.75
CA HIS A 142 4.63 -13.45 6.47
C HIS A 142 4.38 -12.14 5.69
N TYR A 143 3.44 -11.31 6.14
CA TYR A 143 3.28 -9.98 5.57
C TYR A 143 4.42 -9.08 6.06
N ARG A 144 5.19 -8.58 5.10
CA ARG A 144 6.11 -7.48 5.36
C ARG A 144 5.35 -6.16 5.36
N GLY A 145 5.57 -5.33 6.37
CA GLY A 145 5.03 -3.98 6.46
C GLY A 145 5.74 -2.99 5.55
N PHE A 146 5.42 -1.72 5.73
CA PHE A 146 6.15 -0.60 5.13
C PHE A 146 7.62 -0.63 5.57
N LEU A 147 8.49 -0.22 4.66
CA LEU A 147 9.90 0.00 4.95
C LEU A 147 10.21 1.43 4.54
N GLU A 148 11.21 2.04 5.14
CA GLU A 148 11.76 3.29 4.65
C GLU A 148 12.59 3.04 3.38
N ALA A 149 13.09 4.13 2.78
CA ALA A 149 13.88 4.02 1.56
C ALA A 149 15.23 3.35 1.85
N ASP A 150 15.95 3.82 2.86
CA ASP A 150 17.20 3.27 3.38
C ASP A 150 17.09 1.79 3.75
N GLU A 151 16.05 1.39 4.49
CA GLU A 151 15.81 -0.01 4.85
C GLU A 151 15.61 -0.91 3.61
N VAL A 152 15.02 -0.39 2.53
CA VAL A 152 14.92 -1.13 1.26
C VAL A 152 16.27 -1.30 0.59
N TYR A 153 17.11 -0.25 0.60
CA TYR A 153 18.45 -0.36 0.03
C TYR A 153 19.24 -1.43 0.77
N ASP A 154 19.29 -1.36 2.10
CA ASP A 154 20.04 -2.32 2.93
C ASP A 154 19.59 -3.75 2.65
N PHE A 155 18.27 -3.99 2.62
CA PHE A 155 17.73 -5.31 2.30
C PHE A 155 18.14 -5.83 0.91
N ILE A 156 18.10 -4.97 -0.12
CA ILE A 156 18.50 -5.36 -1.48
C ILE A 156 20.00 -5.64 -1.54
N TYR A 157 20.82 -4.85 -0.85
CA TYR A 157 22.27 -5.06 -0.81
C TYR A 157 22.64 -6.33 -0.04
N GLU A 158 21.98 -6.62 1.07
CA GLU A 158 22.19 -7.86 1.84
C GLU A 158 21.76 -9.09 1.06
N ALA A 159 20.63 -9.05 0.36
CA ALA A 159 20.13 -10.18 -0.44
C ALA A 159 20.98 -10.52 -1.68
N ARG A 160 21.95 -9.66 -2.03
CA ARG A 160 22.88 -9.84 -3.16
C ARG A 160 24.28 -10.30 -2.72
N ARG A 161 24.54 -10.44 -1.42
CA ARG A 161 25.73 -11.13 -0.89
C ARG A 161 25.49 -12.63 -0.81
#